data_AF-A0A957QD30-F1
#
_entry.id   AF-A0A957QD30-F1
#
_cell.length_a   1.000
_cell.length_b   1.000
_cell.length_c   1.000
_cell.angle_alpha   90.00
_cell.angle_beta   90.00
_cell.angle_gamma   90.00
#
_symmetry.space_group_name_H-M   'P 1'
#
loop_
_entity.id
_entity.type
_entity.pdbx_description
1 polymer ?
#
loop_
_entity_poly.entity_id
_entity_poly.type
_entity_poly.pdbx_seq_one_letter_code
_entity_poly.pdbx_strand_id
1 'polypeptide(L)'
;MLDQYTGRYDVFGFTVDISVVDGELLAAVPGVPTGYEVLMTPVGEHAFRMESGPFRGAVMGAVFGDDGVSGFQAGPFLINRTADDAPYTPRLLAPPLQLDAAKEAAFAALLADILAGKVDWIDERLAYPKHEFIQYVMAQEVVLFHSSNRDDIDVFEPVRKSVELRDETGRGNQQGIYATHDGLWSMFFGVVDRGRLQGSIRNGVSHFHNRAGDELAVYNFSINQHQLADHPYCNGALYFLPRDRFTRMMMFADIPSNEWVCREQLRPLARLHLKPSDFPFLEQIAGHDDGPLLRLNELTGLVREAATSAHNEEDRFVVILPADAEAVEHLDEYLALLAEFMPGRYSLEPHGAEIHWIVQNPSPAQAQTLKDLYAPLLK
;
A
#
# COMPACT_ATOMS: atom_id res chain seq x y z
N MET A 1 8.78 -11.32 32.69
CA MET A 1 7.75 -12.01 31.87
C MET A 1 7.49 -11.31 30.52
N LEU A 2 7.82 -10.03 30.36
CA LEU A 2 7.71 -9.35 29.06
C LEU A 2 8.83 -9.74 28.07
N ASP A 3 9.96 -10.25 28.56
CA ASP A 3 11.14 -10.54 27.73
C ASP A 3 10.87 -11.55 26.60
N GLN A 4 9.91 -12.46 26.79
CA GLN A 4 9.51 -13.44 25.76
C GLN A 4 8.93 -12.81 24.48
N TYR A 5 8.45 -11.56 24.56
CA TYR A 5 7.89 -10.82 23.43
C TYR A 5 8.94 -9.99 22.70
N THR A 6 10.15 -9.90 23.22
CA THR A 6 11.22 -9.09 22.62
C THR A 6 11.77 -9.74 21.36
N GLY A 7 12.29 -8.92 20.45
CA GLY A 7 12.90 -9.33 19.20
C GLY A 7 12.43 -8.49 18.02
N ARG A 8 12.89 -8.88 16.83
CA ARG A 8 12.52 -8.24 15.58
C ARG A 8 11.34 -8.93 14.92
N TYR A 9 10.45 -8.13 14.36
CA TYR A 9 9.29 -8.60 13.63
C TYR A 9 9.12 -7.85 12.32
N ASP A 10 8.43 -8.46 11.35
CA ASP A 10 8.12 -7.88 10.04
C ASP A 10 6.65 -8.09 9.68
N VAL A 11 6.07 -7.07 9.08
CA VAL A 11 4.80 -7.17 8.35
C VAL A 11 4.94 -6.47 7.00
N PHE A 12 4.98 -7.25 5.92
CA PHE A 12 5.02 -6.73 4.54
C PHE A 12 6.22 -5.80 4.27
N GLY A 13 7.40 -6.13 4.81
CA GLY A 13 8.60 -5.27 4.73
C GLY A 13 8.59 -4.10 5.72
N PHE A 14 7.60 -4.07 6.61
CA PHE A 14 7.55 -3.17 7.74
C PHE A 14 8.16 -3.83 8.98
N THR A 15 9.45 -3.57 9.19
CA THR A 15 10.18 -4.08 10.35
C THR A 15 9.93 -3.26 11.61
N VAL A 16 9.81 -3.94 12.75
CA VAL A 16 9.66 -3.37 14.09
C VAL A 16 10.49 -4.17 15.11
N ASP A 17 11.19 -3.45 15.97
CA ASP A 17 11.98 -3.98 17.08
C ASP A 17 11.19 -3.83 18.39
N ILE A 18 10.83 -4.94 19.00
CA ILE A 18 10.13 -4.95 20.28
C ILE A 18 11.14 -5.21 21.40
N SER A 19 11.18 -4.32 22.39
CA SER A 19 12.08 -4.41 23.55
C SER A 19 11.38 -4.01 24.85
N VAL A 20 11.98 -4.37 25.98
CA VAL A 20 11.53 -3.93 27.31
C VAL A 20 12.41 -2.78 27.78
N VAL A 21 11.81 -1.61 28.03
CA VAL A 21 12.49 -0.41 28.53
C VAL A 21 11.74 0.06 29.76
N ASP A 22 12.43 0.20 30.90
CA ASP A 22 11.86 0.62 32.18
C ASP A 22 10.61 -0.20 32.61
N GLY A 23 10.57 -1.48 32.24
CA GLY A 23 9.46 -2.40 32.54
C GLY A 23 8.27 -2.29 31.59
N GLU A 24 8.35 -1.44 30.57
CA GLU A 24 7.34 -1.26 29.52
C GLU A 24 7.76 -1.98 28.24
N LEU A 25 6.78 -2.52 27.50
CA LEU A 25 7.02 -3.12 26.19
C LEU A 25 6.90 -2.03 25.12
N LEU A 26 7.99 -1.77 24.39
CA LEU A 26 8.06 -0.73 23.37
C LEU A 26 8.36 -1.36 22.00
N ALA A 27 7.64 -0.91 20.98
CA ALA A 27 7.86 -1.24 19.58
C ALA A 27 8.52 -0.04 18.87
N ALA A 28 9.81 -0.17 18.54
CA ALA A 28 10.58 0.82 17.81
C ALA A 28 10.66 0.45 16.33
N VAL A 29 10.50 1.42 15.44
CA VAL A 29 10.62 1.20 14.00
C VAL A 29 11.95 1.76 13.52
N PRO A 30 12.84 0.95 12.90
CA PRO A 30 14.15 1.43 12.45
C PRO A 30 14.05 2.69 11.58
N GLY A 31 14.80 3.74 11.93
CA GLY A 31 14.77 5.05 11.24
C GLY A 31 13.72 6.03 11.77
N VAL A 32 12.83 5.61 12.67
CA VAL A 32 11.97 6.51 13.44
C VAL A 32 12.76 7.06 14.65
N PRO A 33 12.75 8.38 14.91
CA PRO A 33 13.47 8.96 16.04
C PRO A 33 13.03 8.41 17.40
N THR A 34 13.98 8.35 18.34
CA THR A 34 13.69 8.04 19.74
C THR A 34 12.64 8.97 20.32
N GLY A 35 11.73 8.41 21.13
CA GLY A 35 10.57 9.11 21.70
C GLY A 35 9.28 8.90 20.92
N TYR A 36 9.33 8.30 19.73
CA TYR A 36 8.19 7.91 18.90
C TYR A 36 7.94 6.40 18.90
N GLU A 37 8.56 5.65 19.81
CA GLU A 37 8.28 4.23 20.00
C GLU A 37 6.81 4.02 20.38
N VAL A 38 6.25 2.90 19.91
CA VAL A 38 4.87 2.53 20.25
C VAL A 38 4.85 1.79 21.57
N LEU A 39 4.19 2.38 22.57
CA LEU A 39 3.92 1.71 23.84
C LEU A 39 2.87 0.61 23.64
N MET A 40 3.18 -0.59 24.13
CA MET A 40 2.32 -1.77 24.09
C MET A 40 1.82 -2.11 25.50
N THR A 41 0.62 -1.64 25.86
CA THR A 41 0.03 -1.85 27.19
C THR A 41 -0.66 -3.21 27.29
N PRO A 42 -0.37 -4.05 28.29
CA PRO A 42 -1.09 -5.32 28.47
C PRO A 42 -2.59 -5.09 28.70
N VAL A 43 -3.44 -5.81 27.97
CA VAL A 43 -4.91 -5.79 28.13
C VAL A 43 -5.51 -7.17 28.39
N GLY A 44 -4.67 -8.21 28.44
CA GLY A 44 -5.06 -9.58 28.70
C GLY A 44 -3.84 -10.49 28.73
N GLU A 45 -4.09 -11.79 28.88
CA GLU A 45 -3.04 -12.79 28.71
C GLU A 45 -2.55 -12.76 27.25
N HIS A 46 -1.25 -12.51 27.06
CA HIS A 46 -0.62 -12.44 25.74
C HIS A 46 -1.23 -11.40 24.77
N ALA A 47 -1.91 -10.38 25.28
CA ALA A 47 -2.58 -9.36 24.47
C ALA A 47 -2.18 -7.95 24.89
N PHE A 48 -1.93 -7.09 23.90
CA PHE A 48 -1.40 -5.73 24.09
C PHE A 48 -2.19 -4.71 23.29
N ARG A 49 -2.48 -3.55 23.88
CA ARG A 49 -3.01 -2.38 23.18
C ARG A 49 -1.85 -1.50 22.71
N MET A 50 -1.92 -1.09 21.45
CA MET A 50 -1.00 -0.12 20.85
C MET A 50 -1.44 1.29 21.24
N GLU A 51 -0.64 2.03 22.00
CA GLU A 51 -1.03 3.36 22.50
C GLU A 51 -0.76 4.50 21.50
N SER A 52 0.10 4.27 20.52
CA SER A 52 0.48 5.22 19.47
C SER A 52 0.81 4.51 18.14
N GLY A 53 1.28 5.27 17.15
CA GLY A 53 1.72 4.72 15.87
C GLY A 53 0.57 4.39 14.90
N PRO A 54 0.89 3.74 13.77
CA PRO A 54 -0.08 3.45 12.70
C PRO A 54 -1.22 2.51 13.15
N PHE A 55 -1.01 1.76 14.23
CA PHE A 55 -1.99 0.85 14.81
C PHE A 55 -2.58 1.35 16.13
N ARG A 56 -2.51 2.66 16.42
CA ARG A 56 -3.03 3.23 17.66
C ARG A 56 -4.46 2.76 17.96
N GLY A 57 -4.66 2.21 19.15
CA GLY A 57 -5.93 1.66 19.62
C GLY A 57 -6.13 0.17 19.31
N ALA A 58 -5.37 -0.42 18.37
CA ALA A 58 -5.42 -1.84 18.06
C ALA A 58 -5.06 -2.67 19.29
N VAL A 59 -5.70 -3.83 19.42
CA VAL A 59 -5.24 -4.90 20.31
C VAL A 59 -4.53 -5.93 19.47
N MET A 60 -3.29 -6.24 19.83
CA MET A 60 -2.49 -7.29 19.22
C MET A 60 -2.43 -8.50 20.15
N GLY A 61 -2.72 -9.69 19.62
CA GLY A 61 -2.53 -10.96 20.33
C GLY A 61 -1.21 -11.59 19.92
N ALA A 62 -0.41 -12.05 20.87
CA ALA A 62 0.79 -12.82 20.54
C ALA A 62 0.39 -14.18 19.93
N VAL A 63 1.10 -14.57 18.88
CA VAL A 63 0.99 -15.87 18.23
C VAL A 63 2.15 -16.73 18.71
N PHE A 64 1.87 -17.98 19.07
CA PHE A 64 2.86 -18.92 19.58
C PHE A 64 3.14 -20.02 18.56
N GLY A 65 4.41 -20.31 18.36
CA GLY A 65 4.91 -21.52 17.71
C GLY A 65 5.63 -22.42 18.71
N ASP A 66 6.34 -23.42 18.20
CA ASP A 66 7.02 -24.44 19.02
C ASP A 66 8.07 -23.84 19.96
N ASP A 67 8.74 -22.76 19.53
CA ASP A 67 9.82 -22.09 20.26
C ASP A 67 9.37 -20.83 21.03
N GLY A 68 8.06 -20.64 21.24
CA GLY A 68 7.49 -19.49 21.94
C GLY A 68 6.82 -18.49 21.00
N VAL A 69 6.95 -17.19 21.25
CA VAL A 69 6.25 -16.15 20.47
C VAL A 69 6.79 -16.10 19.05
N SER A 70 5.98 -16.50 18.07
CA SER A 70 6.30 -16.49 16.64
C SER A 70 5.83 -15.21 15.93
N GLY A 71 4.96 -14.41 16.55
CA GLY A 71 4.47 -13.17 15.96
C GLY A 71 3.38 -12.50 16.78
N PHE A 72 2.70 -11.53 16.15
CA PHE A 72 1.52 -10.85 16.68
C PHE A 72 0.43 -10.73 15.61
N GLN A 73 -0.81 -10.99 15.99
CA GLN A 73 -1.99 -10.74 15.16
C GLN A 73 -2.62 -9.40 15.55
N ALA A 74 -2.77 -8.49 14.59
CA ALA A 74 -3.43 -7.20 14.73
C ALA A 74 -4.49 -7.02 13.63
N GLY A 75 -5.75 -7.35 13.93
CA GLY A 75 -6.80 -7.39 12.90
C GLY A 75 -6.46 -8.43 11.83
N PRO A 76 -6.41 -8.08 10.53
CA PRO A 76 -5.98 -8.99 9.46
C PRO A 76 -4.45 -9.13 9.38
N PHE A 77 -3.68 -8.27 10.05
CA PHE A 77 -2.23 -8.25 9.90
C PHE A 77 -1.56 -9.26 10.83
N LEU A 78 -0.78 -10.17 10.24
CA LEU A 78 0.16 -11.03 10.96
C LEU A 78 1.56 -10.41 10.89
N ILE A 79 2.08 -10.03 12.05
CA ILE A 79 3.40 -9.45 12.25
C ILE A 79 4.32 -10.56 12.72
N ASN A 80 5.13 -11.11 11.82
CA ASN A 80 5.91 -12.33 12.07
C ASN A 80 7.26 -11.98 12.68
N ARG A 81 7.74 -12.80 13.63
CA ARG A 81 9.12 -12.73 14.08
C ARG A 81 10.05 -12.97 12.89
N THR A 82 11.11 -12.19 12.78
CA THR A 82 12.09 -12.28 11.68
C THR A 82 13.51 -12.20 12.21
N ALA A 83 14.49 -12.43 11.34
CA ALA A 83 15.91 -12.36 11.69
C ALA A 83 16.37 -10.91 11.92
N ASP A 84 17.40 -10.76 12.75
CA ASP A 84 18.00 -9.45 13.10
C ASP A 84 18.71 -8.75 11.93
N ASP A 85 18.86 -9.41 10.79
CA ASP A 85 19.47 -8.87 9.57
C ASP A 85 18.49 -8.79 8.39
N ALA A 86 17.19 -8.98 8.65
CA ALA A 86 16.16 -8.89 7.62
C ALA A 86 16.24 -7.54 6.88
N PRO A 87 16.18 -7.54 5.53
CA PRO A 87 16.22 -6.32 4.76
C PRO A 87 14.97 -5.47 5.06
N TYR A 88 15.16 -4.17 5.21
CA TYR A 88 14.06 -3.23 5.42
C TYR A 88 14.14 -2.06 4.45
N THR A 89 12.98 -1.55 4.05
CA THR A 89 12.88 -0.31 3.27
C THR A 89 13.20 0.89 4.17
N PRO A 90 14.05 1.84 3.76
CA PRO A 90 14.34 3.06 4.53
C PRO A 90 13.06 3.75 5.02
N ARG A 91 13.13 4.28 6.25
CA ARG A 91 12.10 5.15 6.82
C ARG A 91 12.55 6.59 6.63
N LEU A 92 11.72 7.35 5.92
CA LEU A 92 12.04 8.69 5.49
C LEU A 92 11.17 9.67 6.28
N LEU A 93 11.76 10.80 6.67
CA LEU A 93 11.05 11.89 7.32
C LEU A 93 10.82 13.00 6.31
N ALA A 94 9.65 13.63 6.36
CA ALA A 94 9.38 14.80 5.52
C ALA A 94 10.47 15.87 5.71
N PRO A 95 10.91 16.55 4.63
CA PRO A 95 11.76 17.72 4.76
C PRO A 95 11.08 18.75 5.67
N PRO A 96 11.81 19.37 6.62
CA PRO A 96 11.23 20.28 7.57
C PRO A 96 10.59 21.48 6.86
N LEU A 97 9.32 21.74 7.14
CA LEU A 97 8.62 22.91 6.63
C LEU A 97 8.98 24.15 7.47
N GLN A 98 9.77 25.06 6.89
CA GLN A 98 10.07 26.35 7.49
C GLN A 98 9.14 27.42 6.93
N LEU A 99 8.14 27.82 7.71
CA LEU A 99 7.23 28.92 7.38
C LEU A 99 7.72 30.22 8.03
N ASP A 100 8.02 31.21 7.19
CA ASP A 100 8.01 32.61 7.60
C ASP A 100 6.66 33.25 7.25
N ALA A 101 6.40 34.44 7.79
CA ALA A 101 5.12 35.13 7.60
C ALA A 101 4.81 35.44 6.12
N ALA A 102 5.83 35.66 5.28
CA ALA A 102 5.62 35.96 3.87
C ALA A 102 5.25 34.69 3.09
N LYS A 103 5.95 33.59 3.35
CA LYS A 103 5.66 32.27 2.77
C LYS A 103 4.28 31.76 3.19
N GLU A 104 3.95 31.87 4.47
CA GLU A 104 2.63 31.49 4.98
C GLU A 104 1.52 32.30 4.31
N ALA A 105 1.67 33.62 4.20
CA ALA A 105 0.70 34.48 3.51
C ALA A 105 0.55 34.13 2.02
N ALA A 106 1.66 33.82 1.33
CA ALA A 106 1.63 33.41 -0.07
C ALA A 106 0.90 32.07 -0.26
N PHE A 107 1.18 31.08 0.60
CA PHE A 107 0.51 29.79 0.56
C PHE A 107 -0.98 29.90 0.91
N ALA A 108 -1.33 30.69 1.93
CA ALA A 108 -2.72 30.94 2.31
C ALA A 108 -3.51 31.58 1.15
N ALA A 109 -2.94 32.60 0.50
CA ALA A 109 -3.57 33.28 -0.64
C ALA A 109 -3.77 32.33 -1.82
N LEU A 110 -2.76 31.51 -2.15
CA LEU A 110 -2.84 30.54 -3.23
C LEU A 110 -3.89 29.47 -2.95
N LEU A 111 -3.94 28.92 -1.72
CA LEU A 111 -4.96 27.96 -1.33
C LEU A 111 -6.37 28.57 -1.39
N ALA A 112 -6.55 29.80 -0.92
CA ALA A 112 -7.83 30.50 -1.02
C ALA A 112 -8.29 30.67 -2.47
N ASP A 113 -7.38 30.98 -3.39
CA ASP A 113 -7.68 31.09 -4.82
C ASP A 113 -8.01 29.73 -5.46
N ILE A 114 -7.35 28.63 -5.05
CA ILE A 114 -7.69 27.26 -5.46
C ILE A 114 -9.11 26.90 -5.00
N LEU A 115 -9.43 27.13 -3.72
CA LEU A 115 -10.76 26.84 -3.17
C LEU A 115 -11.86 27.70 -3.80
N ALA A 116 -11.52 28.90 -4.28
CA ALA A 116 -12.42 29.78 -5.01
C ALA A 116 -12.52 29.45 -6.53
N GLY A 117 -11.82 28.42 -7.02
CA GLY A 117 -11.83 28.02 -8.42
C GLY A 117 -11.16 29.02 -9.38
N LYS A 118 -10.23 29.84 -8.88
CA LYS A 118 -9.53 30.88 -9.67
C LYS A 118 -8.19 30.40 -10.24
N VAL A 119 -7.80 29.17 -9.92
CA VAL A 119 -6.53 28.55 -10.31
C VAL A 119 -6.85 27.17 -10.84
N ASP A 120 -6.55 26.94 -12.12
CA ASP A 120 -6.53 25.59 -12.68
C ASP A 120 -5.14 24.98 -12.48
N TRP A 121 -4.09 25.65 -12.99
CA TRP A 121 -2.69 25.23 -12.83
C TRP A 121 -1.93 26.10 -11.84
N ILE A 122 -1.28 25.45 -10.87
CA ILE A 122 -0.62 26.11 -9.74
C ILE A 122 0.79 26.62 -10.09
N ASP A 123 1.49 25.98 -11.05
CA ASP A 123 2.91 26.22 -11.33
C ASP A 123 3.27 27.70 -11.55
N GLU A 124 2.41 28.46 -12.21
CA GLU A 124 2.66 29.88 -12.55
C GLU A 124 2.61 30.81 -11.33
N ARG A 125 2.01 30.36 -10.22
CA ARG A 125 1.80 31.16 -9.01
C ARG A 125 2.67 30.75 -7.84
N LEU A 126 3.40 29.64 -7.96
CA LEU A 126 4.16 29.08 -6.87
C LEU A 126 5.63 29.53 -6.92
N ALA A 127 6.00 30.42 -5.99
CA ALA A 127 7.37 30.94 -5.88
C ALA A 127 8.29 30.08 -4.98
N TYR A 128 7.77 29.02 -4.36
CA TYR A 128 8.45 28.20 -3.36
C TYR A 128 8.49 26.72 -3.80
N PRO A 129 9.32 25.87 -3.18
CA PRO A 129 9.35 24.45 -3.49
C PRO A 129 7.96 23.79 -3.36
N LYS A 130 7.60 22.95 -4.33
CA LYS A 130 6.27 22.31 -4.39
C LYS A 130 5.93 21.51 -3.14
N HIS A 131 6.89 20.75 -2.62
CA HIS A 131 6.70 19.94 -1.41
C HIS A 131 6.41 20.80 -0.16
N GLU A 132 6.88 22.05 -0.08
CA GLU A 132 6.56 22.93 1.06
C GLU A 132 5.12 23.40 1.01
N PHE A 133 4.63 23.80 -0.17
CA PHE A 133 3.23 24.18 -0.35
C PHE A 133 2.30 23.00 -0.10
N ILE A 134 2.66 21.81 -0.60
CA ILE A 134 1.90 20.59 -0.36
C ILE A 134 1.79 20.30 1.14
N GLN A 135 2.90 20.36 1.89
CA GLN A 135 2.87 20.20 3.35
C GLN A 135 2.00 21.26 4.05
N TYR A 136 2.07 22.52 3.61
CA TYR A 136 1.20 23.56 4.13
C TYR A 136 -0.28 23.23 3.91
N VAL A 137 -0.65 22.75 2.72
CA VAL A 137 -2.03 22.39 2.36
C VAL A 137 -2.50 21.14 3.11
N MET A 138 -1.64 20.15 3.33
CA MET A 138 -1.93 18.95 4.14
C MET A 138 -2.42 19.36 5.54
N ALA A 139 -1.75 20.32 6.18
CA ALA A 139 -2.11 20.81 7.51
C ALA A 139 -3.46 21.54 7.58
N GLN A 140 -4.02 21.98 6.44
CA GLN A 140 -5.32 22.66 6.41
C GLN A 140 -6.50 21.69 6.36
N GLU A 141 -6.28 20.42 6.01
CA GLU A 141 -7.31 19.38 5.92
C GLU A 141 -8.52 19.69 5.03
N VAL A 142 -8.40 20.64 4.09
CA VAL A 142 -9.51 21.08 3.22
C VAL A 142 -9.60 20.35 1.88
N VAL A 143 -8.52 19.68 1.47
CA VAL A 143 -8.43 18.96 0.19
C VAL A 143 -7.86 17.56 0.38
N LEU A 144 -7.99 16.74 -0.65
CA LEU A 144 -7.26 15.48 -0.81
C LEU A 144 -6.38 15.54 -2.06
N PHE A 145 -5.41 14.65 -2.12
CA PHE A 145 -4.40 14.57 -3.17
C PHE A 145 -4.57 13.28 -3.95
N HIS A 146 -4.49 13.39 -5.27
CA HIS A 146 -4.34 12.26 -6.18
C HIS A 146 -3.22 12.60 -7.17
N SER A 147 -2.35 11.66 -7.49
CA SER A 147 -1.34 11.88 -8.53
C SER A 147 -1.46 10.86 -9.64
N SER A 148 -1.06 11.29 -10.84
CA SER A 148 -1.02 10.45 -12.03
C SER A 148 0.15 10.83 -12.92
N ASN A 149 0.66 9.89 -13.74
CA ASN A 149 1.55 10.22 -14.84
C ASN A 149 0.83 10.96 -15.98
N ARG A 150 -0.51 11.05 -15.91
CA ARG A 150 -1.35 11.86 -16.81
C ARG A 150 -1.58 13.25 -16.21
N ASP A 151 -1.40 14.28 -17.02
CA ASP A 151 -1.66 15.69 -16.70
C ASP A 151 -2.96 16.24 -17.33
N ASP A 152 -3.64 15.40 -18.12
CA ASP A 152 -4.82 15.76 -18.92
C ASP A 152 -6.16 15.36 -18.28
N ILE A 153 -6.20 15.06 -16.97
CA ILE A 153 -7.43 14.59 -16.32
C ILE A 153 -8.32 15.78 -15.95
N ASP A 154 -9.37 16.01 -16.75
CA ASP A 154 -10.44 16.98 -16.50
C ASP A 154 -11.53 16.48 -15.56
N VAL A 155 -11.84 15.19 -15.64
CA VAL A 155 -12.85 14.51 -14.84
C VAL A 155 -12.29 13.15 -14.48
N PHE A 156 -12.29 12.85 -13.19
CA PHE A 156 -12.00 11.52 -12.69
C PHE A 156 -13.25 10.66 -12.78
N GLU A 157 -13.09 9.44 -13.28
CA GLU A 157 -14.11 8.41 -13.27
C GLU A 157 -13.80 7.38 -12.17
N PRO A 158 -14.82 6.82 -11.50
CA PRO A 158 -14.62 5.82 -10.45
C PRO A 158 -14.25 4.45 -11.05
N VAL A 159 -13.02 4.37 -11.57
CA VAL A 159 -12.46 3.17 -12.19
C VAL A 159 -11.20 2.72 -11.43
N ARG A 160 -11.12 1.42 -11.15
CA ARG A 160 -9.92 0.79 -10.58
C ARG A 160 -9.10 0.14 -11.70
N LYS A 161 -7.86 0.60 -11.88
CA LYS A 161 -6.92 0.07 -12.89
C LYS A 161 -5.74 -0.70 -12.31
N SER A 162 -5.55 -0.67 -10.99
CA SER A 162 -4.50 -1.40 -10.28
C SER A 162 -5.11 -2.42 -9.33
N VAL A 163 -4.33 -3.42 -8.93
CA VAL A 163 -4.72 -4.39 -7.89
C VAL A 163 -3.80 -4.21 -6.69
N GLU A 164 -4.38 -4.11 -5.49
CA GLU A 164 -3.64 -4.21 -4.23
C GLU A 164 -3.46 -5.69 -3.90
N LEU A 165 -2.20 -6.12 -3.84
CA LEU A 165 -1.82 -7.47 -3.41
C LEU A 165 -2.08 -7.63 -1.91
N ARG A 166 -2.40 -8.85 -1.46
CA ARG A 166 -2.70 -9.14 -0.05
C ARG A 166 -3.84 -8.30 0.57
N ASP A 167 -4.80 -7.84 -0.24
CA ASP A 167 -6.00 -7.16 0.26
C ASP A 167 -6.99 -8.16 0.89
N GLU A 168 -6.72 -8.55 2.13
CA GLU A 168 -7.58 -9.44 2.92
C GLU A 168 -8.88 -8.76 3.38
N THR A 169 -8.91 -7.42 3.33
CA THR A 169 -10.00 -6.62 3.86
C THR A 169 -11.06 -6.24 2.82
N GLY A 170 -10.75 -6.44 1.53
CA GLY A 170 -11.57 -5.96 0.42
C GLY A 170 -11.63 -4.43 0.30
N ARG A 171 -10.70 -3.72 0.96
CA ARG A 171 -10.64 -2.24 0.93
C ARG A 171 -9.93 -1.79 -0.33
N GLY A 172 -8.82 -2.43 -0.65
CA GLY A 172 -7.88 -2.02 -1.67
C GLY A 172 -8.49 -2.07 -3.06
N ASN A 173 -9.33 -3.07 -3.35
CA ASN A 173 -9.74 -3.38 -4.73
C ASN A 173 -11.17 -2.95 -5.10
N GLN A 174 -11.64 -1.81 -4.58
CA GLN A 174 -12.97 -1.27 -4.89
C GLN A 174 -12.95 -0.38 -6.13
N GLN A 175 -14.07 -0.32 -6.85
CA GLN A 175 -14.25 0.69 -7.90
C GLN A 175 -14.42 2.07 -7.27
N GLY A 176 -13.55 3.00 -7.64
CA GLY A 176 -13.55 4.35 -7.07
C GLY A 176 -12.34 5.16 -7.47
N ILE A 177 -12.42 6.46 -7.21
CA ILE A 177 -11.31 7.40 -7.29
C ILE A 177 -10.65 7.37 -5.93
N TYR A 178 -9.38 7.00 -5.91
CA TYR A 178 -8.59 6.93 -4.68
C TYR A 178 -7.82 8.23 -4.50
N ALA A 179 -7.78 8.73 -3.27
CA ALA A 179 -7.02 9.91 -2.90
C ALA A 179 -6.44 9.73 -1.50
N THR A 180 -5.59 10.67 -1.09
CA THR A 180 -5.03 10.69 0.25
C THR A 180 -5.00 12.10 0.82
N HIS A 181 -4.96 12.22 2.14
CA HIS A 181 -4.69 13.48 2.81
C HIS A 181 -3.19 13.80 2.87
N ASP A 182 -2.33 12.84 2.48
CA ASP A 182 -0.88 13.01 2.46
C ASP A 182 -0.38 13.28 1.04
N GLY A 183 -0.11 14.56 0.75
CA GLY A 183 0.30 14.97 -0.58
C GLY A 183 1.71 14.51 -0.96
N LEU A 184 2.63 14.36 0.01
CA LEU A 184 3.99 13.89 -0.27
C LEU A 184 3.98 12.42 -0.67
N TRP A 185 3.19 11.60 0.01
CA TRP A 185 2.94 10.22 -0.36
C TRP A 185 2.31 10.13 -1.75
N SER A 186 1.32 10.98 -2.05
CA SER A 186 0.70 11.03 -3.38
C SER A 186 1.70 11.34 -4.49
N MET A 187 2.67 12.24 -4.28
CA MET A 187 3.64 12.63 -5.33
C MET A 187 4.37 11.44 -5.95
N PHE A 188 4.64 10.39 -5.17
CA PHE A 188 5.30 9.16 -5.63
C PHE A 188 4.58 8.54 -6.85
N PHE A 189 3.25 8.48 -6.82
CA PHE A 189 2.44 7.93 -7.92
C PHE A 189 2.46 8.81 -9.18
N GLY A 190 2.76 10.10 -9.05
CA GLY A 190 2.89 11.02 -10.18
C GLY A 190 4.25 10.93 -10.86
N VAL A 191 5.32 10.66 -10.09
CA VAL A 191 6.70 10.67 -10.61
C VAL A 191 7.23 9.30 -10.99
N VAL A 192 6.70 8.20 -10.43
CA VAL A 192 7.09 6.84 -10.84
C VAL A 192 6.38 6.47 -12.13
N ASP A 193 7.13 6.12 -13.17
CA ASP A 193 6.60 5.65 -14.45
C ASP A 193 6.20 4.18 -14.36
N ARG A 194 4.93 3.95 -14.05
CA ARG A 194 4.35 2.60 -13.96
C ARG A 194 4.43 1.83 -15.29
N GLY A 195 4.44 2.52 -16.43
CA GLY A 195 4.53 1.89 -17.76
C GLY A 195 5.92 1.33 -18.06
N ARG A 196 6.95 1.81 -17.36
CA ARG A 196 8.33 1.31 -17.45
C ARG A 196 8.69 0.30 -16.36
N LEU A 197 7.81 0.07 -15.38
CA LEU A 197 8.03 -0.87 -14.29
C LEU A 197 7.46 -2.26 -14.57
N GLN A 198 8.15 -3.27 -14.07
CA GLN A 198 7.70 -4.65 -13.95
C GLN A 198 7.64 -5.01 -12.47
N GLY A 199 6.58 -5.73 -12.08
CA GLY A 199 6.34 -6.09 -10.69
C GLY A 199 5.56 -5.03 -9.93
N SER A 200 5.88 -4.87 -8.65
CA SER A 200 5.16 -4.06 -7.68
C SER A 200 5.88 -2.74 -7.36
N ILE A 201 5.14 -1.82 -6.77
CA ILE A 201 5.74 -0.75 -5.97
C ILE A 201 5.25 -0.95 -4.54
N ARG A 202 6.13 -0.74 -3.57
CA ARG A 202 5.76 -0.76 -2.15
C ARG A 202 5.92 0.64 -1.62
N ASN A 203 4.89 1.12 -0.94
CA ASN A 203 4.85 2.49 -0.48
C ASN A 203 3.96 2.60 0.73
N GLY A 204 4.17 3.64 1.51
CA GLY A 204 3.35 3.92 2.66
C GLY A 204 3.74 5.21 3.34
N VAL A 205 2.82 5.70 4.13
CA VAL A 205 3.06 6.69 5.18
C VAL A 205 2.43 6.17 6.46
N SER A 206 3.15 6.28 7.57
CA SER A 206 2.71 5.89 8.90
C SER A 206 2.85 7.07 9.84
N HIS A 207 1.81 7.38 10.59
CA HIS A 207 1.81 8.48 11.56
C HIS A 207 2.12 7.93 12.94
N PHE A 208 3.16 8.48 13.56
CA PHE A 208 3.57 8.19 14.93
C PHE A 208 3.28 9.36 15.84
N HIS A 209 3.04 9.08 17.11
CA HIS A 209 2.83 10.10 18.12
C HIS A 209 3.79 9.86 19.27
N ASN A 210 4.49 10.91 19.69
CA ASN A 210 5.29 10.86 20.91
C ASN A 210 4.39 11.05 22.15
N ARG A 211 4.98 10.95 23.35
CA ARG A 211 4.24 11.16 24.62
C ARG A 211 3.71 12.58 24.82
N ALA A 212 4.28 13.58 24.15
CA ALA A 212 3.78 14.95 24.17
C ALA A 212 2.57 15.15 23.24
N GLY A 213 2.28 14.18 22.38
CA GLY A 213 1.22 14.23 21.38
C GLY A 213 1.66 14.80 20.04
N ASP A 214 2.97 15.10 19.86
CA ASP A 214 3.48 15.53 18.56
C ASP A 214 3.37 14.38 17.56
N GLU A 215 2.97 14.71 16.34
CA GLU A 215 2.84 13.75 15.25
C GLU A 215 4.07 13.76 14.34
N LEU A 216 4.46 12.57 13.87
CA LEU A 216 5.50 12.37 12.89
C LEU A 216 5.00 11.44 11.77
N ALA A 217 4.96 11.97 10.55
CA ALA A 217 4.75 11.16 9.35
C ALA A 217 6.08 10.50 8.92
N VAL A 218 6.04 9.19 8.73
CA VAL A 218 7.17 8.35 8.34
C VAL A 218 6.84 7.65 7.05
N TYR A 219 7.65 7.86 6.02
CA TYR A 219 7.40 7.38 4.67
C TYR A 219 8.29 6.21 4.31
N ASN A 220 7.81 5.37 3.39
CA ASN A 220 8.63 4.36 2.71
C ASN A 220 8.23 4.31 1.24
N PHE A 221 9.23 4.17 0.37
CA PHE A 221 9.03 4.04 -1.08
C PHE A 221 10.03 3.04 -1.63
N SER A 222 9.55 2.06 -2.38
CA SER A 222 10.40 1.16 -3.13
C SER A 222 9.76 0.69 -4.43
N ILE A 223 10.63 0.39 -5.37
CA ILE A 223 10.32 -0.23 -6.66
C ILE A 223 11.16 -1.49 -6.82
N ASN A 224 10.90 -2.28 -7.86
CA ASN A 224 11.72 -3.45 -8.17
C ASN A 224 13.21 -3.07 -8.26
N GLN A 225 14.04 -3.74 -7.45
CA GLN A 225 15.48 -3.50 -7.32
C GLN A 225 16.22 -3.60 -8.66
N HIS A 226 15.78 -4.49 -9.55
CA HIS A 226 16.40 -4.67 -10.87
C HIS A 226 16.21 -3.48 -11.81
N GLN A 227 15.24 -2.60 -11.53
CA GLN A 227 14.90 -1.46 -12.39
C GLN A 227 15.27 -0.12 -11.75
N LEU A 228 15.74 -0.12 -10.50
CA LEU A 228 16.08 1.12 -9.78
C LEU A 228 17.16 1.93 -10.51
N ALA A 229 18.16 1.26 -11.08
CA ALA A 229 19.25 1.89 -11.82
C ALA A 229 18.81 2.52 -13.17
N ASP A 230 17.64 2.14 -13.69
CA ASP A 230 17.11 2.67 -14.96
C ASP A 230 16.38 4.01 -14.77
N HIS A 231 16.27 4.49 -13.53
CA HIS A 231 15.53 5.68 -13.13
C HIS A 231 14.16 5.74 -13.84
N PRO A 232 13.23 4.82 -13.52
CA PRO A 232 11.92 4.71 -14.17
C PRO A 232 10.97 5.79 -13.64
N TYR A 233 11.39 7.05 -13.82
CA TYR A 233 10.68 8.24 -13.39
C TYR A 233 10.20 9.03 -14.60
N CYS A 234 9.10 9.73 -14.44
CA CYS A 234 8.50 10.57 -15.46
C CYS A 234 7.95 11.86 -14.84
N ASN A 235 7.58 12.80 -15.71
CA ASN A 235 6.73 13.90 -15.27
C ASN A 235 5.30 13.40 -15.07
N GLY A 236 4.57 14.05 -14.18
CA GLY A 236 3.15 13.77 -13.96
C GLY A 236 2.42 14.99 -13.44
N ALA A 237 1.31 14.77 -12.76
CA ALA A 237 0.54 15.82 -12.11
C ALA A 237 0.05 15.38 -10.73
N LEU A 238 -0.03 16.35 -9.82
CA LEU A 238 -0.72 16.27 -8.54
C LEU A 238 -2.04 17.04 -8.67
N TYR A 239 -3.13 16.37 -8.35
CA TYR A 239 -4.49 16.89 -8.40
C TYR A 239 -5.00 17.16 -6.99
N PHE A 240 -5.55 18.35 -6.79
CA PHE A 240 -6.16 18.79 -5.54
C PHE A 240 -7.66 18.51 -5.66
N LEU A 241 -8.19 17.60 -4.85
CA LEU A 241 -9.55 17.10 -4.93
C LEU A 241 -10.41 17.60 -3.75
N PRO A 242 -11.72 17.84 -3.96
CA PRO A 242 -12.62 18.25 -2.88
C PRO A 242 -12.80 17.12 -1.87
N ARG A 243 -12.48 17.36 -0.59
CA ARG A 243 -12.46 16.33 0.47
C ARG A 243 -13.86 15.81 0.83
N ASP A 244 -14.88 16.65 0.74
CA ASP A 244 -16.27 16.36 1.13
C ASP A 244 -16.95 15.26 0.29
N ARG A 245 -16.38 14.92 -0.87
CA ARG A 245 -16.87 13.85 -1.77
C ARG A 245 -16.31 12.47 -1.44
N PHE A 246 -15.37 12.39 -0.50
CA PHE A 246 -14.65 11.16 -0.20
C PHE A 246 -15.03 10.60 1.16
N THR A 247 -14.97 9.28 1.26
CA THR A 247 -15.04 8.57 2.55
C THR A 247 -13.66 8.03 2.88
N ARG A 248 -13.17 8.31 4.10
CA ARG A 248 -11.93 7.73 4.59
C ARG A 248 -12.11 6.23 4.76
N MET A 249 -11.18 5.46 4.22
CA MET A 249 -11.23 4.02 4.32
C MET A 249 -10.74 3.57 5.69
N MET A 250 -11.23 2.43 6.17
CA MET A 250 -10.72 1.80 7.38
C MET A 250 -9.63 0.80 7.00
N MET A 251 -8.53 0.83 7.74
CA MET A 251 -7.49 -0.20 7.61
C MET A 251 -8.02 -1.52 8.17
N PHE A 252 -8.57 -1.49 9.38
CA PHE A 252 -9.34 -2.56 10.01
C PHE A 252 -9.99 -2.00 11.29
N ALA A 253 -11.11 -2.60 11.71
CA ALA A 253 -11.90 -2.12 12.84
C ALA A 253 -12.11 -0.59 12.77
N ASP A 254 -11.78 0.12 13.86
CA ASP A 254 -11.92 1.58 13.98
C ASP A 254 -10.63 2.35 13.62
N ILE A 255 -9.65 1.70 12.98
CA ILE A 255 -8.38 2.32 12.60
C ILE A 255 -8.47 2.87 11.17
N PRO A 256 -8.38 4.18 10.97
CA PRO A 256 -8.48 4.77 9.65
C PRO A 256 -7.22 4.50 8.81
N SER A 257 -7.42 4.27 7.52
CA SER A 257 -6.36 4.24 6.50
C SER A 257 -5.93 5.67 6.13
N ASN A 258 -4.81 5.79 5.41
CA ASN A 258 -4.43 7.05 4.75
C ASN A 258 -5.13 7.25 3.41
N GLU A 259 -5.85 6.22 2.95
CA GLU A 259 -6.62 6.22 1.71
C GLU A 259 -8.06 6.68 1.92
N TRP A 260 -8.54 7.37 0.90
CA TRP A 260 -9.89 7.88 0.78
C TRP A 260 -10.45 7.43 -0.56
N VAL A 261 -11.75 7.14 -0.61
CA VAL A 261 -12.42 6.71 -1.84
C VAL A 261 -13.63 7.58 -2.17
N CYS A 262 -13.75 7.98 -3.43
CA CYS A 262 -14.96 8.57 -4.00
C CYS A 262 -15.54 7.63 -5.06
N ARG A 263 -16.86 7.40 -5.02
CA ARG A 263 -17.56 6.50 -5.96
C ARG A 263 -18.31 7.24 -7.08
N GLU A 264 -18.10 8.54 -7.17
CA GLU A 264 -18.79 9.41 -8.11
C GLU A 264 -17.75 10.13 -8.97
N GLN A 265 -18.15 10.55 -10.18
CA GLN A 265 -17.28 11.40 -10.99
C GLN A 265 -17.01 12.73 -10.30
N LEU A 266 -15.79 13.25 -10.43
CA LEU A 266 -15.43 14.55 -9.86
C LEU A 266 -14.40 15.28 -10.71
N ARG A 267 -14.40 16.61 -10.59
CA ARG A 267 -13.38 17.48 -11.17
C ARG A 267 -12.37 17.88 -10.10
N PRO A 268 -11.07 17.96 -10.42
CA PRO A 268 -10.09 18.55 -9.52
C PRO A 268 -10.38 20.04 -9.30
N LEU A 269 -10.03 20.56 -8.12
CA LEU A 269 -10.06 21.97 -7.80
C LEU A 269 -8.91 22.73 -8.48
N ALA A 270 -7.74 22.10 -8.54
CA ALA A 270 -6.55 22.60 -9.20
C ALA A 270 -5.56 21.45 -9.48
N ARG A 271 -4.52 21.77 -10.24
CA ARG A 271 -3.46 20.85 -10.70
C ARG A 271 -2.10 21.48 -10.52
N LEU A 272 -1.12 20.64 -10.26
CA LEU A 272 0.29 21.02 -10.15
C LEU A 272 1.11 20.03 -10.98
N HIS A 273 1.89 20.51 -11.94
CA HIS A 273 2.80 19.61 -12.65
C HIS A 273 3.82 19.04 -11.66
N LEU A 274 4.26 17.82 -11.88
CA LEU A 274 5.33 17.19 -11.11
C LEU A 274 6.46 16.82 -12.06
N LYS A 275 7.67 17.25 -11.72
CA LYS A 275 8.92 16.68 -12.23
C LYS A 275 9.47 15.70 -11.20
N PRO A 276 10.27 14.69 -11.58
CA PRO A 276 10.94 13.84 -10.61
C PRO A 276 11.70 14.62 -9.53
N SER A 277 12.38 15.72 -9.92
CA SER A 277 13.12 16.60 -9.00
C SER A 277 12.25 17.34 -7.99
N ASP A 278 10.92 17.40 -8.19
CA ASP A 278 10.00 18.02 -7.24
C ASP A 278 9.71 17.07 -6.06
N PHE A 279 9.88 15.76 -6.25
CA PHE A 279 9.63 14.74 -5.23
C PHE A 279 10.81 14.68 -4.24
N PRO A 280 10.59 15.01 -2.95
CA PRO A 280 11.69 15.18 -2.00
C PRO A 280 12.42 13.88 -1.65
N PHE A 281 11.83 12.73 -1.95
CA PHE A 281 12.36 11.41 -1.62
C PHE A 281 12.93 10.66 -2.82
N LEU A 282 13.11 11.31 -3.98
CA LEU A 282 13.48 10.64 -5.23
C LEU A 282 14.73 9.76 -5.09
N GLU A 283 15.80 10.32 -4.54
CA GLU A 283 17.09 9.64 -4.33
C GLU A 283 17.07 8.63 -3.17
N GLN A 284 15.95 8.55 -2.45
CA GLN A 284 15.76 7.68 -1.29
C GLN A 284 14.77 6.54 -1.57
N ILE A 285 14.25 6.45 -2.81
CA ILE A 285 13.47 5.29 -3.26
C ILE A 285 14.38 4.06 -3.22
N ALA A 286 13.98 3.04 -2.46
CA ALA A 286 14.74 1.81 -2.35
C ALA A 286 14.36 0.78 -3.42
N GLY A 287 15.16 -0.27 -3.52
CA GLY A 287 14.81 -1.47 -4.28
C GLY A 287 14.21 -2.53 -3.37
N HIS A 288 13.26 -3.31 -3.90
CA HIS A 288 12.80 -4.56 -3.31
C HIS A 288 12.85 -5.69 -4.34
N ASP A 289 12.90 -6.93 -3.86
CA ASP A 289 12.85 -8.10 -4.73
C ASP A 289 11.40 -8.42 -5.12
N ASP A 290 11.13 -8.42 -6.42
CA ASP A 290 9.88 -8.86 -7.03
C ASP A 290 10.05 -10.17 -7.82
N GLY A 291 11.21 -10.84 -7.75
CA GLY A 291 11.48 -12.11 -8.43
C GLY A 291 10.34 -13.12 -8.31
N PRO A 292 9.84 -13.42 -7.09
CA PRO A 292 8.69 -14.32 -6.91
C PRO A 292 7.40 -13.81 -7.59
N LEU A 293 7.14 -12.50 -7.57
CA LEU A 293 5.96 -11.91 -8.22
C LEU A 293 6.08 -11.93 -9.76
N LEU A 294 7.26 -11.68 -10.30
CA LEU A 294 7.53 -11.76 -11.74
C LEU A 294 7.41 -13.22 -12.22
N ARG A 295 7.92 -14.17 -11.44
CA ARG A 295 7.77 -15.60 -11.72
C ARG A 295 6.31 -16.04 -11.66
N LEU A 296 5.53 -15.55 -10.69
CA LEU A 296 4.09 -15.79 -10.64
C LEU A 296 3.40 -15.29 -11.92
N ASN A 297 3.75 -14.10 -12.41
CA ASN A 297 3.18 -13.56 -13.64
C ASN A 297 3.55 -14.38 -14.88
N GLU A 298 4.79 -14.87 -14.96
CA GLU A 298 5.22 -15.80 -16.02
C GLU A 298 4.41 -17.11 -15.98
N LEU A 299 4.33 -17.74 -14.80
CA LEU A 299 3.57 -18.97 -14.59
C LEU A 299 2.08 -18.79 -14.86
N THR A 300 1.51 -17.62 -14.56
CA THR A 300 0.13 -17.29 -14.93
C THR A 300 -0.09 -17.44 -16.44
N GLY A 301 0.87 -17.01 -17.26
CA GLY A 301 0.83 -17.17 -18.71
C GLY A 301 0.89 -18.64 -19.14
N LEU A 302 1.82 -19.41 -18.56
CA LEU A 302 2.01 -20.84 -18.85
C LEU A 302 0.77 -21.67 -18.46
N VAL A 303 0.25 -21.48 -17.24
CA VAL A 303 -0.98 -22.12 -16.75
C VAL A 303 -2.17 -21.76 -17.63
N ARG A 304 -2.29 -20.49 -18.03
CA ARG A 304 -3.36 -20.04 -18.92
C ARG A 304 -3.25 -20.64 -20.32
N GLU A 305 -2.04 -20.80 -20.87
CA GLU A 305 -1.82 -21.41 -22.18
C GLU A 305 -2.12 -22.91 -22.18
N ALA A 306 -1.79 -23.61 -21.08
CA ALA A 306 -2.10 -25.02 -20.90
C ALA A 306 -3.60 -25.30 -20.66
N ALA A 307 -4.35 -24.32 -20.14
CA ALA A 307 -5.77 -24.50 -19.81
C ALA A 307 -6.61 -24.82 -21.06
N THR A 308 -7.48 -25.83 -20.94
CA THR A 308 -8.35 -26.31 -22.03
C THR A 308 -9.78 -25.77 -21.91
N SER A 309 -10.23 -25.46 -20.70
CA SER A 309 -11.49 -24.76 -20.45
C SER A 309 -11.55 -24.12 -19.07
N ALA A 310 -12.49 -23.20 -18.89
CA ALA A 310 -12.82 -22.62 -17.60
C ALA A 310 -14.33 -22.56 -17.37
N HIS A 311 -14.73 -22.66 -16.11
CA HIS A 311 -16.12 -22.57 -15.67
C HIS A 311 -16.24 -21.58 -14.53
N ASN A 312 -17.28 -20.76 -14.59
CA ASN A 312 -17.65 -19.87 -13.48
C ASN A 312 -18.96 -20.36 -12.87
N GLU A 313 -18.88 -20.91 -11.67
CA GLU A 313 -20.02 -21.35 -10.88
C GLU A 313 -20.39 -20.30 -9.82
N GLU A 314 -21.42 -20.56 -9.01
CA GLU A 314 -21.92 -19.59 -8.02
C GLU A 314 -20.89 -19.28 -6.93
N ASP A 315 -20.19 -20.31 -6.44
CA ASP A 315 -19.26 -20.23 -5.31
C ASP A 315 -17.82 -20.66 -5.67
N ARG A 316 -17.54 -20.97 -6.94
CA ARG A 316 -16.20 -21.39 -7.37
C ARG A 316 -15.90 -21.04 -8.82
N PHE A 317 -14.61 -20.89 -9.10
CA PHE A 317 -14.07 -20.76 -10.45
C PHE A 317 -13.19 -21.97 -10.73
N VAL A 318 -13.43 -22.67 -11.84
CA VAL A 318 -12.71 -23.91 -12.19
C VAL A 318 -11.93 -23.68 -13.47
N VAL A 319 -10.64 -23.98 -13.45
CA VAL A 319 -9.76 -24.04 -14.62
C VAL A 319 -9.38 -25.49 -14.86
N ILE A 320 -9.57 -25.97 -16.08
CA ILE A 320 -9.27 -27.35 -16.47
C ILE A 320 -7.96 -27.35 -17.26
N LEU A 321 -7.00 -28.15 -16.80
CA LEU A 321 -5.68 -28.32 -17.39
C LEU A 321 -5.42 -29.80 -17.70
N PRO A 322 -4.55 -30.14 -18.67
CA PRO A 322 -4.10 -31.52 -18.84
C PRO A 322 -3.28 -31.97 -17.63
N ALA A 323 -3.34 -33.27 -17.32
CA ALA A 323 -2.58 -33.91 -16.24
C ALA A 323 -1.19 -34.40 -16.68
N ASP A 324 -0.60 -33.75 -17.70
CA ASP A 324 0.77 -34.07 -18.11
C ASP A 324 1.79 -33.45 -17.14
N ALA A 325 3.03 -33.97 -17.17
CA ALA A 325 4.05 -33.63 -16.20
C ALA A 325 4.42 -32.14 -16.20
N GLU A 326 4.41 -31.49 -17.37
CA GLU A 326 4.79 -30.08 -17.51
C GLU A 326 3.71 -29.16 -16.96
N ALA A 327 2.43 -29.43 -17.28
CA ALA A 327 1.31 -28.67 -16.73
C ALA A 327 1.21 -28.81 -15.20
N VAL A 328 1.48 -30.00 -14.66
CA VAL A 328 1.53 -30.25 -13.21
C VAL A 328 2.64 -29.44 -12.54
N GLU A 329 3.86 -29.48 -13.09
CA GLU A 329 5.00 -28.76 -12.51
C GLU A 329 4.77 -27.25 -12.48
N HIS A 330 4.29 -26.67 -13.59
CA HIS A 330 3.95 -25.25 -13.64
C HIS A 330 2.81 -24.89 -12.67
N LEU A 331 1.78 -25.73 -12.55
CA LEU A 331 0.65 -25.48 -11.66
C LEU A 331 1.05 -25.55 -10.19
N ASP A 332 1.89 -26.51 -9.80
CA ASP A 332 2.39 -26.66 -8.43
C ASP A 332 3.23 -25.44 -8.02
N GLU A 333 4.17 -25.00 -8.88
CA GLU A 333 4.96 -23.79 -8.62
C GLU A 333 4.06 -22.54 -8.58
N TYR A 334 3.13 -22.44 -9.53
CA TYR A 334 2.17 -21.34 -9.59
C TYR A 334 1.36 -21.23 -8.30
N LEU A 335 0.80 -22.34 -7.80
CA LEU A 335 -0.01 -22.33 -6.57
C LEU A 335 0.80 -22.03 -5.33
N ALA A 336 2.06 -22.49 -5.25
CA ALA A 336 2.96 -22.17 -4.16
C ALA A 336 3.19 -20.65 -4.08
N LEU A 337 3.46 -20.01 -5.21
CA LEU A 337 3.64 -18.55 -5.28
C LEU A 337 2.32 -17.79 -5.12
N LEU A 338 1.23 -18.28 -5.70
CA LEU A 338 -0.10 -17.65 -5.63
C LEU A 338 -0.54 -17.46 -4.18
N ALA A 339 -0.32 -18.48 -3.35
CA ALA A 339 -0.67 -18.45 -1.93
C ALA A 339 0.09 -17.37 -1.15
N GLU A 340 1.26 -16.93 -1.61
CA GLU A 340 2.05 -15.87 -0.99
C GLU A 340 1.47 -14.47 -1.24
N PHE A 341 0.84 -14.24 -2.40
CA PHE A 341 0.40 -12.92 -2.86
C PHE A 341 -1.11 -12.72 -2.82
N MET A 342 -1.86 -13.81 -3.02
CA MET A 342 -3.31 -13.80 -3.08
C MET A 342 -3.84 -14.84 -2.08
N PRO A 343 -4.23 -14.42 -0.87
CA PRO A 343 -4.88 -15.31 0.06
C PRO A 343 -6.19 -15.81 -0.55
N GLY A 344 -6.42 -17.12 -0.43
CA GLY A 344 -7.55 -17.78 -1.07
C GLY A 344 -7.60 -19.25 -0.72
N ARG A 345 -8.71 -19.88 -1.08
CA ARG A 345 -8.91 -21.33 -0.94
C ARG A 345 -8.77 -21.95 -2.31
N TYR A 346 -7.62 -22.61 -2.52
CA TYR A 346 -7.28 -23.28 -3.77
C TYR A 346 -7.31 -24.78 -3.55
N SER A 347 -7.85 -25.53 -4.50
CA SER A 347 -7.78 -26.99 -4.51
C SER A 347 -7.46 -27.52 -5.90
N LEU A 348 -6.80 -28.66 -5.94
CA LEU A 348 -6.54 -29.44 -7.15
C LEU A 348 -7.35 -30.73 -7.08
N GLU A 349 -8.19 -30.99 -8.07
CA GLU A 349 -8.96 -32.23 -8.19
C GLU A 349 -8.50 -32.97 -9.46
N PRO A 350 -7.88 -34.15 -9.36
CA PRO A 350 -7.49 -34.94 -10.52
C PRO A 350 -8.69 -35.67 -11.14
N HIS A 351 -8.86 -35.55 -12.46
CA HIS A 351 -9.93 -36.17 -13.26
C HIS A 351 -9.36 -36.93 -14.46
N GLY A 352 -8.74 -38.07 -14.20
CA GLY A 352 -8.17 -38.92 -15.26
C GLY A 352 -6.98 -38.25 -15.95
N ALA A 353 -7.19 -37.76 -17.18
CA ALA A 353 -6.17 -37.05 -17.96
C ALA A 353 -6.19 -35.53 -17.74
N GLU A 354 -7.03 -35.05 -16.81
CA GLU A 354 -7.22 -33.63 -16.52
C GLU A 354 -6.99 -33.35 -15.03
N ILE A 355 -6.66 -32.10 -14.73
CA ILE A 355 -6.61 -31.54 -13.37
C ILE A 355 -7.52 -30.32 -13.36
N HIS A 356 -8.39 -30.29 -12.36
CA HIS A 356 -9.24 -29.14 -12.09
C HIS A 356 -8.58 -28.30 -11.00
N TRP A 357 -8.08 -27.13 -11.39
CA TRP A 357 -7.69 -26.11 -10.44
C TRP A 357 -8.93 -25.29 -10.06
N ILE A 358 -9.27 -25.31 -8.78
CA ILE A 358 -10.49 -24.70 -8.27
C ILE A 358 -10.13 -23.57 -7.31
N VAL A 359 -10.71 -22.40 -7.58
CA VAL A 359 -10.69 -21.25 -6.67
C VAL A 359 -12.05 -21.19 -5.98
N GLN A 360 -12.06 -21.42 -4.67
CA GLN A 360 -13.27 -21.47 -3.84
C GLN A 360 -13.58 -20.07 -3.29
N ASN A 361 -14.83 -19.65 -3.45
CA ASN A 361 -15.38 -18.36 -3.01
C ASN A 361 -14.48 -17.16 -3.36
N PRO A 362 -14.12 -16.97 -4.65
CA PRO A 362 -13.28 -15.84 -5.03
C PRO A 362 -13.97 -14.52 -4.67
N SER A 363 -13.21 -13.54 -4.19
CA SER A 363 -13.73 -12.18 -4.01
C SER A 363 -14.24 -11.62 -5.34
N PRO A 364 -15.14 -10.61 -5.37
CA PRO A 364 -15.63 -10.04 -6.63
C PRO A 364 -14.50 -9.57 -7.56
N ALA A 365 -13.41 -9.02 -7.02
CA ALA A 365 -12.26 -8.61 -7.79
C ALA A 365 -11.48 -9.81 -8.34
N GLN A 366 -11.23 -10.85 -7.52
CA GLN A 366 -10.58 -12.09 -7.96
C GLN A 366 -11.42 -12.79 -9.05
N ALA A 367 -12.73 -12.87 -8.86
CA ALA A 367 -13.65 -13.46 -9.82
C ALA A 367 -13.64 -12.71 -11.16
N GLN A 368 -13.61 -11.38 -11.14
CA GLN A 368 -13.48 -10.57 -12.35
C GLN A 368 -12.14 -10.80 -13.06
N THR A 369 -11.03 -10.78 -12.33
CA THR A 369 -9.69 -11.06 -12.89
C THR A 369 -9.62 -12.44 -13.53
N LEU A 370 -10.17 -13.48 -12.87
CA LEU A 370 -10.22 -14.83 -13.41
C LEU A 370 -11.08 -14.89 -14.68
N LYS A 371 -12.25 -14.23 -14.69
CA LYS A 371 -13.11 -14.14 -15.88
C LYS A 371 -12.40 -13.47 -17.04
N ASP A 372 -11.67 -12.37 -16.78
CA ASP A 372 -10.96 -11.64 -17.82
C ASP A 372 -9.78 -12.47 -18.37
N LEU A 373 -9.01 -13.11 -17.48
CA LEU A 373 -7.86 -13.94 -17.84
C LEU A 373 -8.26 -15.17 -18.68
N TYR A 374 -9.38 -15.79 -18.33
CA TYR A 374 -9.88 -17.01 -18.97
C TYR A 374 -11.07 -16.78 -19.93
N ALA A 375 -11.38 -15.53 -20.29
CA ALA A 375 -12.52 -15.18 -21.13
C ALA A 375 -12.66 -16.03 -22.42
N PRO A 376 -11.56 -16.37 -23.15
CA PRO A 376 -11.65 -17.22 -24.33
C PRO A 376 -12.04 -18.68 -24.07
N LEU A 377 -11.91 -19.14 -22.82
CA LEU A 377 -12.09 -20.53 -22.40
C LEU A 377 -13.36 -20.75 -21.56
N LEU A 378 -14.06 -19.67 -21.19
CA LEU A 378 -15.29 -19.73 -20.40
C LEU A 378 -16.41 -20.43 -21.20
N LYS A 379 -16.98 -21.49 -20.61
CA LYS A 379 -18.10 -22.26 -21.15
C LYS A 379 -19.38 -22.06 -20.37
#